data_AF-A0A935JQH9-F1
#
_entry.id   AF-A0A935JQH9-F1
#
_cell.length_a   1.000
_cell.length_b   1.000
_cell.length_c   1.000
_cell.angle_alpha   90.00
_cell.angle_beta   90.00
_cell.angle_gamma   90.00
#
_symmetry.space_group_name_H-M   'P 1'
#
loop_
_entity.id
_entity.type
_entity.pdbx_description
1 polymer ?
#
loop_
_entity_poly.entity_id
_entity_poly.type
_entity_poly.pdbx_seq_one_letter_code
_entity_poly.pdbx_strand_id
1 'polypeptide(L)'
;MYLDGTKWKEDSEIGKAFRKAYNHFLDDMYAQNPNKTNLSYEMAMAAVLNEFNVGVTLDKKDTNGNFKPIVVNTTIPNPNKPKKKVYTQDCL
;
A
#
# COMPACT_ATOMS: atom_id res chain seq x y z
N MET A 1 -14.62 3.96 -13.11
CA MET A 1 -13.54 4.91 -12.78
C MET A 1 -12.58 4.18 -11.86
N TYR A 2 -11.32 3.97 -12.26
CA TYR A 2 -10.31 3.32 -11.43
C TYR A 2 -9.44 4.39 -10.77
N LEU A 3 -9.00 4.14 -9.54
CA LEU A 3 -8.03 4.99 -8.87
C LEU A 3 -6.68 4.86 -9.59
N ASP A 4 -6.11 5.99 -10.00
CA ASP A 4 -4.90 6.03 -10.82
C ASP A 4 -3.69 6.39 -9.96
N GLY A 5 -2.87 5.38 -9.65
CA GLY A 5 -1.64 5.53 -8.88
C GLY A 5 -0.57 6.38 -9.58
N THR A 6 -0.68 6.61 -10.89
CA THR A 6 0.29 7.39 -11.67
C THR A 6 0.11 8.90 -11.53
N LYS A 7 -0.97 9.36 -10.89
CA LYS A 7 -1.25 10.79 -10.65
C LYS A 7 -0.63 11.35 -9.38
N TRP A 8 0.07 10.53 -8.60
CA TRP A 8 0.83 11.01 -7.44
C TRP A 8 2.04 11.84 -7.88
N LYS A 9 2.49 12.75 -7.01
CA LYS A 9 3.71 13.56 -7.25
C LYS A 9 4.95 12.65 -7.17
N GLU A 10 5.30 11.97 -8.26
CA GLU A 10 6.28 10.89 -8.30
C GLU A 10 7.74 11.30 -7.98
N ASP A 11 8.07 12.59 -8.09
CA ASP A 11 9.37 13.15 -7.72
C ASP A 11 9.56 13.30 -6.21
N SER A 12 8.45 13.38 -5.45
CA SER A 12 8.47 13.45 -3.98
C SER A 12 8.85 12.11 -3.34
N GLU A 13 9.35 12.14 -2.11
CA GLU A 13 9.69 10.93 -1.36
C GLU A 13 8.47 10.04 -1.12
N ILE A 14 7.34 10.64 -0.76
CA ILE A 14 6.07 9.93 -0.55
C ILE A 14 5.54 9.32 -1.86
N GLY A 15 5.68 10.02 -3.00
CA GLY A 15 5.33 9.49 -4.33
C GLY A 15 6.19 8.31 -4.75
N LYS A 16 7.51 8.37 -4.51
CA LYS A 16 8.42 7.24 -4.76
C LYS A 16 8.08 6.04 -3.88
N ALA A 17 7.75 6.26 -2.61
CA ALA A 17 7.33 5.20 -1.70
C ALA A 17 6.00 4.56 -2.15
N PHE A 18 5.02 5.40 -2.51
CA PHE A 18 3.73 4.95 -3.03
C PHE A 18 3.90 4.07 -4.26
N ARG A 19 4.66 4.52 -5.26
CA ARG A 19 4.89 3.76 -6.49
C ARG A 19 5.56 2.41 -6.23
N LYS A 20 6.53 2.36 -5.30
CA LYS A 20 7.18 1.10 -4.90
C LYS A 20 6.19 0.12 -4.25
N ALA A 21 5.37 0.61 -3.31
CA ALA A 21 4.36 -0.22 -2.67
C ALA A 21 3.31 -0.69 -3.67
N TYR A 22 2.80 0.22 -4.50
CA TYR A 22 1.81 -0.08 -5.53
C TYR A 22 2.28 -1.18 -6.48
N ASN A 23 3.50 -1.07 -7.02
CA ASN A 23 4.05 -2.09 -7.92
C ASN A 23 4.22 -3.44 -7.22
N HIS A 24 4.67 -3.47 -5.96
CA HIS A 24 4.77 -4.71 -5.20
C HIS A 24 3.40 -5.40 -5.06
N PHE A 25 2.37 -4.67 -4.66
CA PHE A 25 1.03 -5.25 -4.53
C PHE A 25 0.44 -5.63 -5.90
N LEU A 26 0.68 -4.83 -6.95
CA LEU A 26 0.12 -5.05 -8.28
C LEU A 26 0.73 -6.26 -8.98
N ASP A 27 2.06 -6.36 -8.96
CA ASP A 27 2.82 -7.30 -9.77
C ASP A 27 3.16 -8.58 -8.99
N ASP A 28 3.31 -8.50 -7.66
CA ASP A 28 3.64 -9.66 -6.83
C ASP A 28 2.40 -10.23 -6.13
N MET A 29 1.76 -9.45 -5.24
CA MET A 29 0.75 -9.98 -4.31
C MET A 29 -0.61 -10.25 -4.97
N TYR A 30 -1.08 -9.33 -5.83
CA TYR A 30 -2.40 -9.39 -6.46
C TYR A 30 -2.33 -9.67 -7.95
N ALA A 31 -1.21 -10.22 -8.46
CA ALA A 31 -0.98 -10.42 -9.89
C ALA A 31 -2.16 -11.07 -10.64
N GLN A 32 -2.82 -12.04 -9.99
CA GLN A 32 -3.94 -12.84 -10.50
C GLN A 32 -5.33 -12.33 -10.06
N ASN A 33 -5.42 -11.23 -9.31
CA ASN A 33 -6.69 -10.70 -8.83
C ASN A 33 -7.32 -9.78 -9.88
N PRO A 34 -8.60 -9.98 -10.27
CA PRO A 34 -9.27 -9.11 -11.24
C PRO A 34 -9.42 -7.65 -10.77
N ASN A 35 -9.39 -7.41 -9.46
CA ASN A 35 -9.47 -6.08 -8.83
C ASN A 35 -8.11 -5.54 -8.39
N LYS A 36 -6.99 -6.12 -8.87
CA LYS A 36 -5.64 -5.80 -8.41
C LYS A 36 -5.31 -4.31 -8.39
N THR A 37 -5.72 -3.54 -9.41
CA THR A 37 -5.46 -2.10 -9.47
C THR A 37 -6.00 -1.36 -8.24
N ASN A 38 -7.25 -1.62 -7.86
CA ASN A 38 -7.87 -0.95 -6.71
C ASN A 38 -7.26 -1.45 -5.39
N LEU A 39 -7.05 -2.76 -5.26
CA LEU A 39 -6.46 -3.35 -4.05
C LEU A 39 -5.03 -2.85 -3.83
N SER A 40 -4.20 -2.83 -4.87
CA SER A 40 -2.84 -2.30 -4.81
C SER A 40 -2.81 -0.83 -4.47
N TYR A 41 -3.75 -0.04 -4.99
CA TYR A 41 -3.85 1.39 -4.66
C TYR A 41 -4.16 1.59 -3.18
N GLU A 42 -5.16 0.88 -2.64
CA GLU A 42 -5.53 0.94 -1.22
C GLU A 42 -4.37 0.54 -0.30
N MET A 43 -3.69 -0.57 -0.62
CA MET A 43 -2.54 -1.03 0.16
C MET A 43 -1.35 -0.07 0.07
N ALA A 44 -1.08 0.50 -1.11
CA ALA A 44 -0.03 1.48 -1.29
C ALA A 44 -0.31 2.77 -0.49
N MET A 45 -1.57 3.22 -0.43
CA MET A 45 -1.95 4.34 0.44
C MET A 45 -1.71 4.00 1.91
N ALA A 46 -2.22 2.86 2.38
CA ALA A 46 -2.03 2.46 3.78
C ALA A 46 -0.54 2.36 4.15
N ALA A 47 0.30 1.86 3.25
CA ALA A 47 1.74 1.76 3.44
C ALA A 47 2.40 3.13 3.62
N VAL A 48 2.09 4.10 2.76
CA VAL A 48 2.71 5.44 2.86
C VAL A 48 2.15 6.28 4.00
N LEU A 49 0.87 6.13 4.34
CA LEU A 49 0.29 6.80 5.51
C LEU A 49 0.99 6.36 6.80
N ASN A 50 1.28 5.07 6.91
CA ASN A 50 2.04 4.51 8.03
C ASN A 50 3.53 4.89 7.98
N GLU A 51 4.21 4.69 6.84
CA GLU A 51 5.65 4.98 6.68
C GLU A 51 6.00 6.44 7.00
N PHE A 52 5.14 7.37 6.62
CA PHE A 52 5.35 8.81 6.85
C PHE A 52 4.66 9.34 8.10
N ASN A 53 4.07 8.48 8.93
CA ASN A 53 3.36 8.83 10.16
C ASN A 53 2.41 10.03 9.98
N VAL A 54 1.54 9.96 8.97
CA VAL A 54 0.70 11.10 8.54
C VAL A 54 -0.41 11.42 9.55
N GLY A 55 -0.60 10.59 10.57
CA GLY A 55 -1.62 10.79 11.61
C GLY A 55 -3.05 10.51 11.12
N VAL A 56 -3.20 9.82 9.99
CA VAL A 56 -4.49 9.41 9.43
C VAL A 56 -4.46 7.91 9.07
N THR A 57 -5.60 7.24 9.20
CA THR A 57 -5.76 5.82 8.88
C THR A 57 -6.78 5.66 7.76
N LEU A 58 -6.60 4.64 6.92
CA LEU A 58 -7.55 4.27 5.88
C LEU A 58 -8.45 3.15 6.39
N ASP A 59 -9.75 3.38 6.44
CA ASP A 59 -10.73 2.35 6.77
C ASP A 59 -11.46 1.87 5.53
N LYS A 60 -11.67 0.55 5.43
CA LYS A 60 -12.45 -0.08 4.37
C LYS A 60 -13.68 -0.78 4.94
N LYS A 61 -14.82 -0.54 4.29
CA LYS A 61 -16.08 -1.18 4.63
C LYS A 61 -16.06 -2.64 4.20
N ASP A 62 -16.33 -3.55 5.13
CA ASP A 62 -16.49 -4.98 4.86
C ASP A 62 -17.87 -5.30 4.28
N THR A 63 -18.10 -6.57 3.93
CA THR A 63 -19.38 -7.05 3.38
C THR A 63 -20.55 -6.94 4.36
N ASN A 64 -20.27 -6.88 5.66
CA ASN A 64 -21.26 -6.72 6.72
C ASN A 64 -21.57 -5.23 7.00
N GLY A 65 -20.83 -4.34 6.34
CA GLY A 65 -20.98 -2.91 6.44
C GLY A 65 -20.17 -2.25 7.56
N ASN A 66 -19.28 -2.99 8.21
CA ASN A 66 -18.39 -2.45 9.23
C ASN A 66 -17.14 -1.85 8.59
N PHE A 67 -16.69 -0.72 9.10
CA PHE A 67 -15.40 -0.14 8.70
C PHE A 67 -14.28 -0.79 9.50
N LYS A 68 -13.26 -1.26 8.77
CA LYS A 68 -12.05 -1.87 9.35
C LYS A 68 -10.81 -1.15 8.85
N PRO A 69 -9.82 -0.90 9.72
CA PRO A 69 -8.59 -0.25 9.31
C PRO A 69 -7.78 -1.14 8.38
N ILE A 70 -7.20 -0.54 7.35
CA ILE A 70 -6.16 -1.15 6.52
C ILE A 70 -4.83 -0.68 7.07
N VAL A 71 -4.04 -1.62 7.59
CA VAL A 71 -2.69 -1.37 8.08
C VAL A 71 -1.71 -2.15 7.22
N VAL A 72 -0.72 -1.43 6.68
CA VAL A 72 0.40 -2.04 5.97
C VAL A 72 1.69 -1.65 6.68
N ASN A 73 2.38 -2.65 7.20
CA ASN A 73 3.68 -2.49 7.84
C ASN A 73 4.79 -2.71 6.83
N THR A 74 5.81 -1.85 6.89
CA THR A 74 6.98 -1.95 6.02
C THR A 74 8.18 -2.37 6.86
N THR A 75 8.74 -3.53 6.54
CA THR A 75 9.96 -4.04 7.19
C THR A 75 11.11 -4.14 6.20
N ILE A 76 12.33 -3.98 6.68
CA ILE A 76 13.56 -4.26 5.92
C ILE A 76 14.13 -5.56 6.49
N PRO A 77 13.92 -6.73 5.85
CA PRO A 77 14.28 -8.03 6.43
C PRO A 77 15.79 -8.23 6.57
N ASN A 78 16.59 -7.45 5.84
CA ASN A 78 18.04 -7.53 5.87
C ASN A 78 18.65 -6.11 5.81
N PRO A 79 19.27 -5.62 6.89
CA PRO A 79 19.92 -4.32 6.94
C PRO A 79 21.02 -4.15 5.88
N ASN A 80 21.66 -5.25 5.48
CA ASN A 80 22.71 -5.29 4.46
C ASN A 80 22.16 -5.41 3.02
N LYS A 81 20.83 -5.59 2.86
CA LYS A 81 20.12 -5.52 1.57
C LYS A 81 18.93 -4.56 1.69
N PRO A 82 19.18 -3.26 1.92
CA PRO A 82 18.14 -2.27 2.24
C PRO A 82 17.12 -2.04 1.11
N LYS A 83 17.36 -2.57 -0.09
CA LYS A 83 16.47 -2.41 -1.25
C LYS A 83 15.22 -3.28 -1.21
N LYS A 84 15.16 -4.32 -0.37
CA LYS A 84 14.02 -5.23 -0.31
C LYS A 84 13.12 -4.86 0.88
N LYS A 85 12.26 -3.86 0.68
CA LYS A 85 11.15 -3.60 1.60
C LYS A 85 10.15 -4.74 1.48
N VAL A 86 9.67 -5.26 2.60
CA VAL A 86 8.56 -6.22 2.67
C VAL A 86 7.37 -5.49 3.23
N TYR A 87 6.25 -5.56 2.51
CA TYR A 87 4.99 -5.00 2.92
C TYR A 87 4.12 -6.13 3.48
N THR A 88 3.80 -6.07 4.76
CA THR A 88 2.87 -7.00 5.41
C THR A 88 1.56 -6.30 5.66
N GLN A 89 0.48 -6.85 5.10
CA GLN A 89 -0.87 -6.43 5.42
C GLN A 89 -1.23 -7.06 6.77
N ASP A 90 -1.46 -6.23 7.78
CA ASP A 90 -2.01 -6.70 9.05
C ASP A 90 -3.54 -6.65 8.98
N CYS A 91 -4.17 -7.79 9.21
CA CYS A 91 -5.61 -7.88 9.37
C CYS A 91 -5.96 -7.59 10.85
N LEU A 92 -6.79 -6.57 11.09
CA LEU A 92 -7.48 -6.34 12.37
C LEU A 92 -8.95 -6.78 12.29
#